data_AF-A0A1B6JH78-F1
#
_entry.id   AF-A0A1B6JH78-F1
#
_cell.length_a   1.000
_cell.length_b   1.000
_cell.length_c   1.000
_cell.angle_alpha   90.00
_cell.angle_beta   90.00
_cell.angle_gamma   90.00
#
_symmetry.space_group_name_H-M   'P 1'
#
loop_
_entity.id
_entity.type
_entity.pdbx_description
1 polymer ?
#
loop_
_entity_poly.entity_id
_entity_poly.type
_entity_poly.pdbx_seq_one_letter_code
_entity_poly.pdbx_strand_id
1 'polypeptide(L)'
;CSRTVVVATTLLSLLALLACSLVFYTNNSSDSCPLGAFPCANSSLCIPQHSICNHHVDCPEGDDEDVITCADVYGYTDEFIGKLRRANVSSSCTLDILPSECDCGDEKALWCKNRGLTSVPQQVSGFVNKMILANNSIILNDDSFKNFCCITVIHLEGN
;
A
#
# COMPACT_ATOMS: atom_id res chain seq x y z
N CYS A 1 31.15 41.88 32.87
CA CYS A 1 30.66 40.64 32.24
C CYS A 1 31.67 39.53 32.54
N SER A 2 31.30 38.51 33.32
CA SER A 2 32.29 37.55 33.84
C SER A 2 32.71 36.55 32.76
N ARG A 3 34.03 36.39 32.55
CA ARG A 3 34.59 35.45 31.55
C ARG A 3 34.06 34.03 31.75
N THR A 4 33.77 33.64 33.00
CA THR A 4 33.11 32.37 33.36
C THR A 4 31.68 32.24 32.82
N VAL A 5 30.90 33.32 32.74
CA VAL A 5 29.54 33.31 32.19
C VAL A 5 29.59 33.11 30.66
N VAL A 6 30.55 33.74 29.99
CA VAL A 6 30.75 33.56 28.53
C VAL A 6 31.20 32.14 28.21
N VAL A 7 32.13 31.57 28.98
CA VAL A 7 32.57 30.18 28.79
C VAL A 7 31.44 29.19 29.06
N ALA A 8 30.66 29.36 30.13
CA ALA A 8 29.55 28.47 30.45
C ALA A 8 28.44 28.47 29.37
N THR A 9 28.08 29.66 28.86
CA THR A 9 27.04 29.80 27.83
C THR A 9 27.46 29.19 26.50
N THR A 10 28.72 29.40 26.09
CA THR A 10 29.26 28.76 24.87
C THR A 10 29.28 27.23 25.00
N LEU A 11 29.71 26.68 26.15
CA LEU A 11 29.73 25.23 26.38
C LEU A 11 28.33 24.60 26.32
N LEU A 12 27.34 25.26 26.94
CA LEU A 12 25.94 24.82 26.94
C LEU A 12 25.35 24.82 25.52
N SER A 13 25.64 25.85 24.73
CA SER A 13 25.17 25.92 23.34
C SER A 13 25.75 24.82 22.45
N LEU A 14 27.03 24.49 22.62
CA LEU A 14 27.68 23.39 21.90
C LEU A 14 27.10 22.03 22.29
N LEU A 15 26.86 21.81 23.59
CA LEU A 15 26.23 20.58 24.08
C LEU A 15 24.80 20.42 23.54
N ALA A 16 24.04 21.52 23.47
CA ALA A 16 22.68 21.50 22.91
C ALA A 16 22.68 21.16 21.41
N LEU A 17 23.61 21.71 20.63
CA LEU A 17 23.72 21.42 19.19
C LEU A 17 24.12 19.96 18.93
N LEU A 18 25.04 19.41 19.73
CA LEU A 18 25.43 18.01 19.63
C LEU A 18 24.27 17.08 20.01
N ALA A 19 23.51 17.41 21.06
CA ALA A 19 22.33 16.64 21.46
C ALA A 19 21.22 16.69 20.39
N CYS A 20 20.93 17.86 19.82
CA CYS A 20 19.97 17.99 18.71
C CYS A 20 20.39 17.17 17.49
N SER A 21 21.68 17.21 17.13
CA SER A 21 22.20 16.43 16.01
C SER A 21 22.05 14.93 16.25
N LEU A 22 22.34 14.47 17.48
CA LEU A 22 22.17 13.06 17.85
C LEU A 22 20.69 12.62 17.80
N VAL A 23 19.77 13.46 18.27
CA VAL A 23 18.32 13.20 18.21
C VAL A 23 17.84 13.11 16.75
N PHE A 24 18.31 13.99 15.86
CA PHE A 24 18.00 13.92 14.43
C PHE A 24 18.52 12.63 13.79
N TYR A 25 19.75 12.21 14.12
CA TYR A 25 20.31 10.95 13.64
C TYR A 25 19.51 9.73 14.12
N THR A 26 19.01 9.73 15.35
CA THR A 26 18.22 8.60 15.90
C THR A 26 16.77 8.54 15.40
N ASN A 27 16.22 9.63 14.84
CA ASN A 27 14.87 9.63 14.26
C ASN A 27 14.83 9.12 12.82
N ASN A 28 15.99 8.94 12.18
CA ASN A 28 16.13 8.43 10.82
C ASN A 28 16.36 6.91 10.76
N SER A 29 16.34 6.21 11.89
CA SER A 29 16.51 4.76 11.99
C SER A 29 15.22 4.06 12.42
N SER A 30 14.10 4.37 11.76
CA SER A 30 12.99 3.41 11.71
C SER A 30 13.30 2.43 10.59
N ASP A 31 13.78 1.23 10.95
CA ASP A 31 14.16 0.13 10.05
C ASP A 31 13.00 -0.41 9.16
N SER A 32 11.90 0.31 9.03
CA SER A 32 10.75 -0.09 8.22
C SER A 32 10.12 1.13 7.57
N CYS A 33 9.85 1.04 6.27
CA CYS A 33 9.13 2.06 5.51
C CYS A 33 7.75 2.32 6.15
N PRO A 34 7.23 3.56 6.06
CA PRO A 34 5.85 3.83 6.47
C PRO A 34 4.90 2.90 5.72
N LEU A 35 3.81 2.50 6.37
CA LEU A 35 2.82 1.62 5.77
C LEU A 35 2.34 2.19 4.44
N GLY A 36 2.33 1.35 3.40
CA GLY A 36 1.94 1.73 2.04
C GLY A 36 3.06 2.29 1.15
N ALA A 37 4.28 2.45 1.67
CA ALA A 37 5.47 2.76 0.87
C ALA A 37 6.26 1.49 0.51
N PHE A 38 6.92 1.51 -0.64
CA PHE A 38 7.73 0.40 -1.15
C PHE A 38 9.21 0.60 -0.79
N PRO A 39 9.85 -0.36 -0.11
CA PRO A 39 11.28 -0.31 0.21
C PRO A 39 12.13 -0.67 -1.01
N CYS A 40 13.07 0.19 -1.39
CA CYS A 40 14.07 -0.14 -2.41
C CYS A 40 15.10 -1.17 -1.87
N ALA A 41 15.63 -2.05 -2.72
CA ALA A 41 16.65 -3.00 -2.28
C ALA A 41 17.97 -2.29 -1.93
N ASN A 42 18.68 -2.82 -0.94
CA ASN A 42 19.97 -2.31 -0.46
C ASN A 42 20.01 -0.80 -0.14
N SER A 43 18.86 -0.19 0.12
CA SER A 43 18.70 1.24 0.34
C SER A 43 17.71 1.50 1.48
N SER A 44 17.86 2.65 2.14
CA SER A 44 16.86 3.16 3.10
C SER A 44 15.80 4.03 2.41
N LEU A 45 15.79 4.08 1.07
CA LEU A 45 14.81 4.80 0.28
C LEU A 45 13.49 4.03 0.24
N CYS A 46 12.40 4.75 0.47
CA CYS A 46 11.05 4.26 0.28
C CYS A 46 10.36 5.12 -0.80
N ILE A 47 9.74 4.49 -1.79
CA ILE A 47 9.00 5.18 -2.84
C ILE A 47 7.49 4.98 -2.66
N PRO A 48 6.64 5.90 -3.16
CA PRO A 48 5.20 5.72 -3.10
C PRO A 48 4.73 4.59 -4.03
N GLN A 49 3.60 3.95 -3.73
CA GLN A 49 3.10 2.80 -4.50
C GLN A 49 2.89 3.10 -6.00
N HIS A 50 2.49 4.33 -6.36
CA HIS A 50 2.29 4.72 -7.75
C HIS A 50 3.59 4.87 -8.57
N SER A 51 4.74 4.85 -7.89
CA SER A 51 6.06 4.84 -8.53
C SER A 51 6.50 3.45 -8.96
N ILE A 52 5.80 2.39 -8.55
CA ILE A 52 6.15 1.02 -8.92
C ILE A 52 5.58 0.74 -10.32
N CYS A 53 6.41 0.26 -11.24
CA CYS A 53 6.03 -0.07 -12.63
C CYS A 53 5.44 1.11 -13.40
N ASN A 54 5.95 2.31 -13.15
CA ASN A 54 5.56 3.54 -13.83
C ASN A 54 6.42 3.82 -15.08
N HIS A 55 7.32 2.91 -15.47
CA HIS A 55 8.32 3.05 -16.54
C HIS A 55 9.45 4.05 -16.23
N HIS A 56 9.62 4.41 -14.96
CA HIS A 56 10.69 5.26 -14.46
C HIS A 56 11.42 4.56 -13.31
N VAL A 57 12.75 4.50 -13.39
CA VAL A 57 13.58 3.93 -12.33
C VAL A 57 13.68 4.94 -11.19
N ASP A 58 12.86 4.75 -10.16
CA ASP A 58 12.81 5.54 -8.93
C ASP A 58 13.68 4.93 -7.82
N CYS A 59 13.93 3.61 -7.83
CA CYS A 59 14.88 2.96 -6.91
C CYS A 59 16.32 2.92 -7.48
N PRO A 60 17.37 2.95 -6.62
CA PRO A 60 18.77 2.93 -7.07
C PRO A 60 19.16 1.67 -7.85
N GLU A 61 18.61 0.52 -7.45
CA GLU A 61 18.83 -0.77 -8.10
C GLU A 61 17.76 -1.09 -9.17
N GLY A 62 16.77 -0.22 -9.34
CA GLY A 62 15.68 -0.40 -10.31
C GLY A 62 14.69 -1.51 -9.97
N ASP A 63 14.62 -1.94 -8.71
CA ASP A 63 13.71 -3.01 -8.26
C ASP A 63 12.23 -2.67 -8.46
N ASP A 64 11.92 -1.37 -8.49
CA ASP A 64 10.59 -0.82 -8.75
C ASP A 64 10.10 -1.08 -10.19
N GLU A 65 11.03 -1.37 -11.10
CA GLU A 65 10.78 -1.70 -12.51
C GLU A 65 11.24 -3.14 -12.87
N ASP A 66 11.62 -3.95 -11.86
CA ASP A 66 12.03 -5.33 -12.11
C ASP A 66 10.85 -6.18 -12.61
N VAL A 67 11.14 -7.15 -13.48
CA VAL A 67 10.14 -8.04 -14.06
C VAL A 67 9.41 -8.82 -12.99
N ILE A 68 10.05 -9.21 -11.88
CA ILE A 68 9.37 -9.97 -10.82
C ILE A 68 8.45 -9.06 -10.01
N THR A 69 8.88 -7.83 -9.72
CA THR A 69 8.07 -6.82 -9.03
C THR A 69 6.87 -6.38 -9.87
N CYS A 70 7.08 -6.16 -11.16
CA CYS A 70 6.07 -5.72 -12.13
C CYS A 70 5.28 -6.84 -12.78
N ALA A 71 5.70 -8.09 -12.60
CA ALA A 71 4.88 -9.22 -12.99
C ALA A 71 3.65 -9.23 -12.08
N ASP A 72 2.52 -8.87 -12.65
CA ASP A 72 1.22 -9.24 -12.10
C ASP A 72 1.06 -10.76 -12.29
N VAL A 73 1.78 -11.55 -11.49
CA VAL A 73 1.66 -13.01 -11.46
C VAL A 73 0.23 -13.40 -11.08
N TYR A 74 -0.49 -12.51 -10.38
CA TYR A 74 -1.89 -12.65 -9.99
C TYR A 74 -2.91 -12.11 -11.02
N GLY A 75 -2.47 -11.57 -12.16
CA GLY A 75 -3.35 -10.98 -13.18
C GLY A 75 -3.05 -11.39 -14.61
N TYR A 76 -1.78 -11.58 -15.01
CA TYR A 76 -1.45 -12.07 -16.35
C TYR A 76 -1.77 -13.56 -16.52
N THR A 77 -1.49 -14.37 -15.48
CA THR A 77 -1.95 -15.76 -15.47
C THR A 77 -3.44 -15.86 -15.17
N ASP A 78 -4.02 -14.94 -14.39
CA ASP A 78 -5.47 -14.92 -14.08
C ASP A 78 -6.32 -14.47 -15.29
N GLU A 79 -5.80 -13.67 -16.21
CA GLU A 79 -6.52 -13.35 -17.46
C GLU A 79 -6.53 -14.56 -18.42
N PHE A 80 -5.38 -15.23 -18.59
CA PHE A 80 -5.26 -16.41 -19.46
C PHE A 80 -5.99 -17.63 -18.86
N ILE A 81 -5.81 -17.89 -17.56
CA ILE A 81 -6.53 -18.92 -16.80
C ILE A 81 -7.99 -18.54 -16.61
N GLY A 82 -8.34 -17.26 -16.44
CA GLY A 82 -9.71 -16.76 -16.35
C GLY A 82 -10.50 -16.97 -17.64
N LYS A 83 -9.86 -16.77 -18.81
CA LYS A 83 -10.46 -17.14 -20.11
C LYS A 83 -10.64 -18.65 -20.26
N LEU A 84 -9.72 -19.46 -19.74
CA LEU A 84 -9.83 -20.93 -19.73
C LEU A 84 -10.85 -21.45 -18.71
N ARG A 85 -10.97 -20.82 -17.52
CA ARG A 85 -11.95 -21.13 -16.46
C ARG A 85 -13.36 -20.74 -16.88
N ARG A 86 -13.56 -19.63 -17.61
CA ARG A 86 -14.89 -19.25 -18.13
C ARG A 86 -15.49 -20.29 -19.08
N ALA A 87 -14.65 -21.13 -19.68
CA ALA A 87 -15.11 -22.25 -20.51
C ALA A 87 -15.48 -23.50 -19.69
N ASN A 88 -15.14 -23.60 -18.39
CA ASN A 88 -15.29 -24.85 -17.63
C ASN A 88 -15.48 -24.75 -16.10
N VAL A 89 -15.71 -23.57 -15.50
CA VAL A 89 -15.89 -23.43 -14.05
C VAL A 89 -17.11 -22.57 -13.75
N SER A 90 -18.09 -23.17 -13.08
CA SER A 90 -19.17 -22.47 -12.39
C SER A 90 -18.54 -21.60 -11.30
N SER A 91 -18.64 -20.27 -11.42
CA SER A 91 -18.15 -19.34 -10.41
C SER A 91 -18.86 -19.59 -9.07
N SER A 92 -18.19 -20.31 -8.17
CA SER A 92 -18.72 -20.67 -6.85
C SER A 92 -18.49 -19.50 -5.90
N CYS A 93 -19.41 -18.53 -5.90
CA CYS A 93 -19.49 -17.51 -4.89
C CYS A 93 -19.85 -18.13 -3.52
N THR A 94 -19.12 -17.74 -2.47
CA THR A 94 -19.38 -18.15 -1.08
C THR A 94 -19.59 -16.95 -0.15
N LEU A 95 -19.94 -15.79 -0.72
CA LEU A 95 -20.29 -14.57 0.02
C LEU A 95 -21.82 -14.46 0.17
N ASP A 96 -22.30 -14.31 1.40
CA ASP A 96 -23.74 -14.34 1.71
C ASP A 96 -24.43 -12.96 1.63
N ILE A 97 -23.67 -11.87 1.81
CA ILE A 97 -24.16 -10.48 1.75
C ILE A 97 -23.21 -9.71 0.85
N LEU A 98 -23.78 -9.10 -0.19
CA LEU A 98 -23.08 -8.29 -1.15
C LEU A 98 -23.75 -6.92 -1.30
N PRO A 99 -22.97 -5.85 -1.56
CA PRO A 99 -23.50 -4.57 -2.04
C PRO A 99 -24.21 -4.75 -3.38
N SER A 100 -25.29 -4.01 -3.62
CA SER A 100 -26.06 -4.06 -4.87
C SER A 100 -25.27 -3.62 -6.11
N GLU A 101 -24.23 -2.82 -5.89
CA GLU A 101 -23.32 -2.26 -6.87
C GLU A 101 -22.17 -3.21 -7.19
N CYS A 102 -22.07 -4.37 -6.55
CA CYS A 102 -20.94 -5.28 -6.69
C CYS A 102 -21.40 -6.67 -7.12
N ASP A 103 -20.51 -7.38 -7.80
CA ASP A 103 -20.72 -8.75 -8.20
C ASP A 103 -19.82 -9.67 -7.37
N CYS A 104 -20.27 -10.91 -7.17
CA CYS A 104 -19.46 -11.92 -6.53
C CYS A 104 -18.63 -12.66 -7.58
N GLY A 105 -17.34 -12.78 -7.31
CA GLY A 105 -16.43 -13.57 -8.12
C GLY A 105 -16.28 -14.99 -7.63
N ASP A 106 -15.23 -15.64 -8.11
CA ASP A 106 -14.82 -16.95 -7.62
C ASP A 106 -14.49 -16.89 -6.11
N GLU A 107 -14.99 -17.87 -5.36
CA GLU A 107 -14.79 -18.04 -3.93
C GLU A 107 -15.31 -16.87 -3.09
N LYS A 108 -14.41 -16.01 -2.58
CA LYS A 108 -14.69 -14.88 -1.68
C LYS A 108 -14.21 -13.55 -2.27
N ALA A 109 -14.20 -13.46 -3.60
CA ALA A 109 -13.81 -12.27 -4.32
C ALA A 109 -15.00 -11.31 -4.49
N LEU A 110 -14.81 -10.03 -4.13
CA LEU A 110 -15.77 -8.96 -4.34
C LEU A 110 -15.36 -8.11 -5.56
N TRP A 111 -16.25 -7.98 -6.55
CA TRP A 111 -15.98 -7.26 -7.81
C TRP A 111 -16.85 -6.01 -7.96
N CYS A 112 -16.24 -4.84 -7.86
CA CYS A 112 -16.93 -3.55 -7.97
C CYS A 112 -16.21 -2.58 -8.93
N LYS A 113 -15.67 -3.08 -10.05
CA LYS A 113 -14.97 -2.24 -11.05
C LYS A 113 -15.94 -1.38 -11.86
N ASN A 114 -15.58 -0.11 -12.13
CA ASN A 114 -16.39 0.85 -12.90
C ASN A 114 -17.82 1.10 -12.35
N ARG A 115 -17.98 1.16 -11.02
CA ARG A 115 -19.29 1.29 -10.35
C ARG A 115 -19.57 2.70 -9.83
N GLY A 116 -18.64 3.65 -10.00
CA GLY A 116 -18.77 5.02 -9.51
C GLY A 116 -18.73 5.12 -7.98
N LEU A 117 -18.09 4.17 -7.30
CA LEU A 117 -17.98 4.16 -5.84
C LEU A 117 -17.12 5.33 -5.36
N THR A 118 -17.57 6.01 -4.31
CA THR A 118 -16.80 7.08 -3.65
C THR A 118 -16.16 6.63 -2.33
N SER A 119 -16.51 5.44 -1.84
CA SER A 119 -16.02 4.86 -0.59
C SER A 119 -16.01 3.33 -0.67
N VAL A 120 -15.20 2.67 0.17
CA VAL A 120 -15.14 1.22 0.27
C VAL A 120 -16.47 0.65 0.83
N PRO A 121 -17.14 -0.30 0.15
CA PRO A 121 -18.41 -0.88 0.62
C PRO A 121 -18.21 -1.65 1.93
N GLN A 122 -18.92 -1.27 3.00
CA GLN A 122 -18.76 -1.89 4.33
C GLN A 122 -19.71 -3.07 4.57
N GLN A 123 -20.81 -3.16 3.82
CA GLN A 123 -21.83 -4.20 3.98
C GLN A 123 -21.50 -5.46 3.16
N VAL A 124 -20.47 -6.20 3.56
CA VAL A 124 -20.09 -7.46 2.92
C VAL A 124 -20.03 -8.56 3.98
N SER A 125 -20.70 -9.71 3.73
CA SER A 125 -20.70 -10.85 4.67
C SER A 125 -19.54 -11.79 4.40
N GLY A 126 -18.97 -12.30 5.49
CA GLY A 126 -17.89 -13.26 5.45
C GLY A 126 -16.52 -12.62 5.24
N PHE A 127 -15.50 -13.46 5.33
CA PHE A 127 -14.10 -13.08 5.16
C PHE A 127 -13.78 -12.88 3.68
N VAL A 128 -14.01 -11.68 3.15
CA VAL A 128 -13.56 -11.29 1.80
C VAL A 128 -12.04 -11.44 1.72
N ASN A 129 -11.54 -12.15 0.70
CA ASN A 129 -10.09 -12.36 0.50
C ASN A 129 -9.52 -11.49 -0.62
N LYS A 130 -10.30 -11.26 -1.68
CA LYS A 130 -9.91 -10.47 -2.86
C LYS A 130 -10.96 -9.38 -3.10
N MET A 131 -10.53 -8.13 -3.24
CA MET A 131 -11.41 -6.99 -3.47
C MET A 131 -10.96 -6.19 -4.69
N ILE A 132 -11.83 -6.10 -5.70
CA ILE A 132 -11.56 -5.37 -6.95
C ILE A 132 -12.41 -4.10 -6.97
N LEU A 133 -11.78 -2.96 -6.68
CA LEU A 133 -12.39 -1.63 -6.61
C LEU A 133 -11.85 -0.68 -7.69
N ALA A 134 -11.23 -1.22 -8.72
CA ALA A 134 -10.62 -0.47 -9.81
C ALA A 134 -11.59 0.50 -10.52
N ASN A 135 -11.06 1.60 -11.02
CA ASN A 135 -11.76 2.59 -11.85
C ASN A 135 -13.05 3.11 -11.20
N ASN A 136 -12.96 3.59 -9.97
CA ASN A 136 -14.04 4.30 -9.29
C ASN A 136 -13.58 5.71 -8.93
N SER A 137 -14.03 6.28 -7.82
CA SER A 137 -13.60 7.58 -7.29
C SER A 137 -13.47 7.51 -5.78
N ILE A 138 -12.86 6.43 -5.29
CA ILE A 138 -12.84 6.07 -3.88
C ILE A 138 -11.83 6.92 -3.12
N ILE A 139 -12.32 7.60 -2.08
CA ILE A 139 -11.47 8.33 -1.14
C ILE A 139 -11.16 7.41 0.04
N LEU A 140 -9.88 7.10 0.23
CA LEU A 140 -9.40 6.24 1.31
C LEU A 140 -9.03 7.06 2.55
N ASN A 141 -9.30 6.46 3.70
CA ASN A 141 -8.93 6.92 5.02
C ASN A 141 -8.51 5.71 5.87
N ASP A 142 -7.84 5.95 7.01
CA ASP A 142 -7.18 4.91 7.81
C ASP A 142 -8.12 3.76 8.24
N ASP A 143 -9.42 4.05 8.40
CA ASP A 143 -10.43 3.07 8.79
C ASP A 143 -11.14 2.39 7.61
N SER A 144 -10.86 2.76 6.35
CA SER A 144 -11.55 2.27 5.14
C SER A 144 -11.60 0.74 5.05
N PHE A 145 -10.54 0.06 5.49
CA PHE A 145 -10.41 -1.40 5.43
C PHE A 145 -10.43 -2.11 6.80
N LYS A 146 -10.71 -1.38 7.87
CA LYS A 146 -10.56 -1.87 9.26
C LYS A 146 -11.43 -3.09 9.59
N ASN A 147 -12.60 -3.18 8.96
CA ASN A 147 -13.55 -4.26 9.20
C ASN A 147 -13.23 -5.53 8.40
N PHE A 148 -12.19 -5.52 7.57
CA PHE A 148 -11.79 -6.67 6.77
C PHE A 148 -10.51 -7.30 7.32
N CYS A 149 -10.67 -8.36 8.11
CA CYS A 149 -9.53 -9.03 8.78
C CYS A 149 -8.59 -9.80 7.86
N CYS A 150 -9.04 -10.10 6.65
CA CYS A 150 -8.61 -11.30 5.95
C CYS A 150 -8.42 -11.07 4.46
N ILE A 151 -8.43 -9.80 4.03
CA ILE A 151 -8.12 -9.44 2.65
C ILE A 151 -6.63 -9.66 2.41
N THR A 152 -6.33 -10.38 1.35
CA THR A 152 -4.96 -10.63 0.87
C THR A 152 -4.65 -9.83 -0.39
N VAL A 153 -5.68 -9.46 -1.16
CA VAL A 153 -5.53 -8.74 -2.44
C VAL A 153 -6.55 -7.61 -2.56
N ILE A 154 -6.06 -6.40 -2.87
CA ILE A 154 -6.88 -5.22 -3.14
C ILE A 154 -6.41 -4.59 -4.46
N HIS A 155 -7.33 -4.40 -5.40
CA HIS A 155 -7.07 -3.63 -6.63
C HIS A 155 -7.81 -2.30 -6.57
N LEU A 156 -7.06 -1.20 -6.51
CA LEU A 156 -7.56 0.18 -6.41
C LEU A 156 -7.11 1.06 -7.59
N GLU A 157 -6.52 0.47 -8.63
CA GLU A 157 -6.10 1.18 -9.85
C GLU A 157 -7.20 2.11 -10.39
N GLY A 158 -6.83 3.30 -10.89
CA GLY A 158 -7.77 4.22 -11.56
C GLY A 158 -8.82 4.88 -10.66
N ASN A 159 -8.58 5.00 -9.35
CA ASN A 159 -9.41 5.76 -8.40
C ASN A 159 -8.86 7.16 -8.13
#